data_AF-A0A377YT49-F1
#
_entry.id   AF-A0A377YT49-F1
#
_cell.length_a   1.000
_cell.length_b   1.000
_cell.length_c   1.000
_cell.angle_alpha   90.00
_cell.angle_beta   90.00
_cell.angle_gamma   90.00
#
_symmetry.space_group_name_H-M   'P 1'
#
loop_
_entity.id
_entity.type
_entity.pdbx_description
1 polymer ?
#
loop_
_entity_poly.entity_id
_entity_poly.type
_entity_poly.pdbx_seq_one_letter_code
_entity_poly.pdbx_strand_id
1 'polypeptide(L)'
;MVNGSLLLAFFYLVVIGTSLTFSLYLNGAQKIGGAKAGILSCAEPLSSALLSLLLLGITFTLPDWLGTLLILASVVLIAIDSRRRVRAA
;
A
#
# COMPACT_ATOMS: atom_id res chain seq x y z
N MET A 1 32.61 7.58 -7.94
CA MET A 1 32.24 8.75 -8.76
C MET A 1 30.76 8.70 -9.04
N VAL A 2 30.04 9.80 -8.85
CA VAL A 2 28.60 9.88 -9.16
C VAL A 2 28.46 9.94 -10.68
N ASN A 3 27.76 8.97 -11.27
CA ASN A 3 27.57 8.86 -12.72
C ASN A 3 26.25 9.54 -13.14
N GLY A 4 26.17 10.00 -14.40
CA GLY A 4 24.96 10.63 -14.94
C GLY A 4 23.70 9.75 -14.82
N SER A 5 23.83 8.44 -15.04
CA SER A 5 22.73 7.47 -14.88
C SER A 5 22.22 7.37 -13.45
N LEU A 6 23.11 7.51 -12.46
CA LEU A 6 22.79 7.45 -11.03
C LEU A 6 21.96 8.67 -10.64
N LEU A 7 22.34 9.84 -11.16
CA LEU A 7 21.65 11.10 -10.95
C LEU A 7 20.25 11.08 -11.60
N LEU A 8 20.14 10.49 -12.79
CA LEU A 8 18.86 10.29 -13.51
C LEU A 8 17.94 9.31 -12.77
N ALA A 9 18.48 8.19 -12.27
CA ALA A 9 17.72 7.23 -11.47
C ALA A 9 17.21 7.87 -10.17
N PHE A 10 18.05 8.67 -9.49
CA PHE A 10 17.66 9.39 -8.28
C PHE A 10 16.54 10.39 -8.56
N PHE A 11 16.66 11.17 -9.65
CA PHE A 11 15.63 12.12 -10.06
C PHE A 11 14.30 11.43 -10.35
N TYR A 12 14.33 10.31 -11.08
CA TYR A 12 13.13 9.50 -11.34
C TYR A 12 12.50 8.99 -10.04
N LEU A 13 13.29 8.44 -9.12
CA LEU A 13 12.80 7.89 -7.85
C LEU A 13 12.12 8.98 -7.01
N VAL A 14 12.75 10.16 -6.92
CA VAL A 14 12.22 11.27 -6.10
C VAL A 14 10.96 11.87 -6.73
N VAL A 15 10.97 12.17 -8.03
CA VAL A 15 9.86 12.85 -8.69
C VAL A 15 8.68 11.92 -8.92
N ILE A 16 8.92 10.77 -9.54
CA ILE A 16 7.87 9.82 -9.91
C ILE A 16 7.58 8.87 -8.74
N GLY A 17 8.60 8.23 -8.19
CA GLY A 17 8.44 7.21 -7.14
C GLY A 17 7.86 7.78 -5.85
N THR A 18 8.28 8.98 -5.45
CA THR A 18 7.84 9.60 -4.19
C THR A 18 6.83 10.72 -4.40
N SER A 19 7.24 11.86 -4.96
CA SER A 19 6.45 13.10 -4.93
C SER A 19 5.12 12.99 -5.68
N LEU A 20 5.12 12.46 -6.90
CA LEU A 20 3.91 12.33 -7.71
C LEU A 20 2.97 11.27 -7.12
N THR A 21 3.50 10.09 -6.77
CA THR A 21 2.73 8.99 -6.18
C THR A 21 2.07 9.41 -4.86
N PHE A 22 2.81 10.07 -3.98
CA PHE A 22 2.28 10.55 -2.70
C PHE A 22 1.24 11.66 -2.89
N SER A 23 1.46 12.56 -3.85
CA SER A 23 0.50 13.62 -4.18
C SER A 23 -0.82 13.03 -4.71
N LEU A 24 -0.75 12.02 -5.59
CA LEU A 24 -1.93 11.29 -6.08
C LEU A 24 -2.64 10.53 -4.96
N TYR A 25 -1.87 9.88 -4.06
CA TYR A 25 -2.41 9.22 -2.88
C TYR A 25 -3.18 10.20 -1.99
N LEU A 26 -2.59 11.36 -1.65
CA LEU A 26 -3.27 12.37 -0.83
C LEU A 26 -4.50 12.94 -1.53
N ASN A 27 -4.42 13.23 -2.83
CA ASN A 27 -5.56 13.75 -3.59
C ASN A 27 -6.71 12.73 -3.65
N GLY A 28 -6.39 11.45 -3.85
CA GLY A 28 -7.35 10.34 -3.76
C GLY A 28 -7.92 10.21 -2.35
N ALA A 29 -7.07 10.20 -1.33
CA ALA A 29 -7.46 10.09 0.07
C ALA A 29 -8.42 11.23 0.49
N GLN A 30 -8.18 12.46 0.03
CA GLN A 30 -9.08 13.59 0.25
C GLN A 30 -10.43 13.44 -0.44
N LYS A 31 -10.47 12.89 -1.66
CA LYS A 31 -11.71 12.67 -2.42
C LYS A 31 -12.57 11.52 -1.89
N ILE A 32 -11.95 10.45 -1.39
CA ILE A 32 -12.64 9.23 -0.96
C ILE A 32 -12.91 9.23 0.56
N GLY A 33 -12.26 10.14 1.31
CA GLY A 33 -12.35 10.28 2.76
C GLY A 33 -11.35 9.38 3.50
N GLY A 34 -10.90 9.84 4.68
CA GLY A 34 -9.80 9.19 5.45
C GLY A 34 -10.06 7.72 5.79
N ALA A 35 -11.32 7.34 5.99
CA ALA A 35 -11.69 5.98 6.33
C ALA A 35 -11.52 4.99 5.14
N LYS A 36 -11.58 5.46 3.87
CA LYS A 36 -11.29 4.61 2.69
C LYS A 36 -9.82 4.66 2.31
N ALA A 37 -9.16 5.79 2.53
CA ALA A 37 -7.72 5.93 2.38
C ALA A 37 -6.95 4.95 3.27
N GLY A 38 -7.38 4.76 4.53
CA GLY A 38 -6.78 3.80 5.45
C GLY A 38 -6.82 2.36 4.93
N ILE A 39 -7.95 1.94 4.34
CA ILE A 39 -8.08 0.60 3.72
C ILE A 39 -7.08 0.44 2.58
N LEU A 40 -6.91 1.48 1.76
CA LEU A 40 -5.98 1.50 0.63
C LEU A 40 -4.53 1.37 1.09
N SER A 41 -4.16 2.05 2.17
CA SER A 41 -2.84 1.94 2.79
C SER A 41 -2.61 0.55 3.41
N CYS A 42 -3.65 -0.07 3.97
CA CYS A 42 -3.56 -1.46 4.42
C CYS A 42 -3.52 -2.49 3.26
N ALA A 43 -3.95 -2.13 2.04
CA ALA A 43 -3.81 -2.97 0.85
C ALA A 43 -2.38 -2.98 0.29
N GLU A 44 -1.56 -2.01 0.66
CA GLU A 44 -0.14 -1.91 0.26
C GLU A 44 0.71 -3.09 0.77
N PRO A 45 0.73 -3.44 2.08
CA PRO A 45 1.47 -4.60 2.56
C PRO A 45 0.94 -5.91 1.98
N LEU A 46 -0.36 -6.01 1.70
CA LEU A 46 -0.95 -7.19 1.04
C LEU A 46 -0.48 -7.34 -0.40
N SER A 47 -0.48 -6.23 -1.16
CA SER A 47 -0.01 -6.24 -2.54
C SER A 47 1.48 -6.57 -2.60
N SER A 48 2.27 -6.06 -1.66
CA SER A 48 3.69 -6.41 -1.52
C SER A 48 3.89 -7.92 -1.26
N ALA A 49 3.14 -8.50 -0.33
CA ALA A 49 3.19 -9.94 -0.04
C ALA A 49 2.77 -10.79 -1.25
N LEU A 50 1.69 -10.42 -1.94
CA LEU A 50 1.21 -11.12 -3.13
C LEU A 50 2.18 -11.00 -4.31
N LEU A 51 2.68 -9.80 -4.59
CA LEU A 51 3.69 -9.58 -5.65
C LEU A 51 4.98 -10.32 -5.33
N SER A 52 5.37 -10.39 -4.05
CA SER A 52 6.51 -11.19 -3.61
C SER A 52 6.29 -12.68 -3.93
N LEU A 53 5.15 -13.24 -3.54
CA LEU A 53 4.79 -14.63 -3.85
C LEU A 53 4.75 -14.90 -5.37
N LEU A 54 4.13 -14.00 -6.15
CA LEU A 54 3.86 -14.19 -7.58
C LEU A 54 5.06 -13.88 -8.48
N LEU A 55 5.80 -12.78 -8.24
CA LEU A 55 6.93 -12.38 -9.09
C LEU A 55 8.24 -12.99 -8.64
N LEU A 56 8.50 -13.06 -7.33
CA LEU A 56 9.77 -13.60 -6.81
C LEU A 56 9.69 -15.10 -6.52
N GLY A 57 8.50 -15.72 -6.61
CA GLY A 57 8.33 -17.16 -6.42
C GLY A 57 8.66 -17.65 -5.01
N ILE A 58 8.60 -16.76 -4.02
CA ILE A 58 8.99 -17.06 -2.64
C ILE A 58 7.95 -17.99 -2.02
N THR A 59 8.36 -19.15 -1.52
CA THR A 59 7.43 -20.06 -0.85
C THR A 59 7.08 -19.55 0.54
N PHE A 60 5.80 -19.27 0.77
CA PHE A 60 5.31 -18.87 2.07
C PHE A 60 5.29 -20.06 3.03
N THR A 61 5.92 -19.89 4.19
CA THR A 61 5.86 -20.88 5.27
C THR A 61 4.59 -20.69 6.10
N LEU A 62 4.27 -21.63 7.01
CA LEU A 62 3.10 -21.51 7.90
C LEU A 62 2.97 -20.15 8.61
N PRO A 63 4.04 -19.56 9.21
CA PRO A 63 3.95 -18.25 9.83
C PRO A 63 3.70 -17.10 8.84
N ASP A 64 4.20 -17.17 7.59
CA ASP A 64 3.91 -16.16 6.56
C ASP A 64 2.41 -16.15 6.19
N TRP A 65 1.81 -17.34 6.07
CA TRP A 65 0.38 -17.48 5.82
C TRP A 65 -0.46 -16.94 6.98
N LEU A 66 -0.08 -17.23 8.23
CA LEU A 66 -0.74 -16.68 9.41
C LEU A 66 -0.62 -15.15 9.48
N GLY A 67 0.57 -14.61 9.23
CA GLY A 67 0.80 -13.16 9.20
C GLY A 67 -0.04 -12.48 8.12
N THR A 68 -0.06 -13.04 6.90
CA THR A 68 -0.86 -12.52 5.79
C THR A 68 -2.36 -12.56 6.11
N LEU A 69 -2.85 -13.66 6.72
CA LEU A 69 -4.23 -13.79 7.17
C LEU A 69 -4.58 -12.73 8.24
N LEU A 70 -3.68 -12.50 9.19
CA LEU A 70 -3.88 -11.50 10.26
C LEU A 70 -3.95 -10.08 9.70
N ILE A 71 -3.08 -9.75 8.74
CA ILE A 71 -3.09 -8.47 8.03
C ILE A 71 -4.41 -8.33 7.25
N LEU A 72 -4.80 -9.34 6.47
CA LEU A 72 -6.08 -9.37 5.75
C LEU A 72 -7.28 -9.13 6.69
N ALA A 73 -7.31 -9.82 7.82
CA ALA A 73 -8.37 -9.66 8.82
C ALA A 73 -8.43 -8.22 9.36
N SER A 74 -7.29 -7.61 9.66
CA SER A 74 -7.20 -6.21 10.09
C SER A 74 -7.76 -5.25 9.03
N VAL A 75 -7.36 -5.43 7.76
CA VAL A 75 -7.85 -4.61 6.63
C VAL A 75 -9.37 -4.71 6.49
N VAL A 76 -9.91 -5.93 6.56
CA VAL A 76 -11.35 -6.19 6.45
C VAL A 76 -12.12 -5.55 7.63
N LEU A 77 -11.60 -5.68 8.85
CA LEU A 77 -12.21 -5.06 10.03
C LEU A 77 -12.24 -3.53 9.92
N ILE A 78 -11.11 -2.91 9.56
CA ILE A 78 -11.02 -1.47 9.32
C ILE A 78 -11.98 -1.05 8.21
N ALA A 79 -12.09 -1.83 7.14
CA ALA A 79 -13.00 -1.54 6.03
C ALA A 79 -14.47 -1.56 6.43
N ILE A 80 -14.86 -2.50 7.30
CA ILE A 80 -16.23 -2.62 7.79
C ILE A 80 -16.54 -1.50 8.81
N ASP A 81 -15.64 -1.18 9.74
CA ASP A 81 -15.84 -0.09 10.72
C ASP A 81 -15.92 1.27 10.04
N SER A 82 -15.02 1.53 9.09
CA SER A 82 -15.02 2.70 8.20
C SER A 82 -16.37 2.89 7.49
N ARG A 83 -16.94 1.81 6.93
CA ARG A 83 -18.26 1.83 6.29
C ARG A 83 -19.40 2.11 7.27
N ARG A 84 -19.31 1.64 8.51
CA ARG A 84 -20.32 1.90 9.54
C ARG A 84 -20.31 3.35 10.01
N ARG A 85 -19.12 3.93 10.25
CA ARG A 85 -19.00 5.34 10.66
C ARG A 85 -19.52 6.32 9.62
N VAL A 86 -19.31 6.05 8.33
CA VAL A 86 -19.85 6.88 7.23
C VAL A 86 -21.38 6.77 7.09
N ARG A 87 -22.00 5.65 7.49
CA ARG A 87 -23.45 5.46 7.44
C ARG A 87 -24.21 6.05 8.64
N ALA A 88 -23.49 6.34 9.73
CA ALA A 88 -24.06 6.86 10.97
C ALA A 88 -23.97 8.39 11.10
N ALA A 89 -23.30 9.06 10.16
CA ALA A 89 -23.26 10.52 9.99
C ALA A 89 -24.16 10.94 8.82
#